data_AF-A0A0A5GD06-F1
#
_entry.id   AF-A0A0A5GD06-F1
#
_cell.length_a   1.000
_cell.length_b   1.000
_cell.length_c   1.000
_cell.angle_alpha   90.00
_cell.angle_beta   90.00
_cell.angle_gamma   90.00
#
_symmetry.space_group_name_H-M   'P 1'
#
loop_
_entity.id
_entity.type
_entity.pdbx_description
1 polymer ?
#
loop_
_entity_poly.entity_id
_entity_poly.type
_entity_poly.pdbx_seq_one_letter_code
_entity_poly.pdbx_strand_id
1 'polypeptide(L)'
;MYNLIRKDFVIQRKTLALMMIGIAIYLFLDISSMWVGVVFGIVIVVNTFALEEKASVHKFINSMPYTRREVVQSRYVVVLLFTLLVATVIFMGNLVIHRELIDWKDMLIMCSMVILAASFIMPFCYKFKSNYLLISSVIAFASYFVVVTLFVPNLNDYIRELMNVILSSDRFFIYLFLAVVVSFIYGLSGVLSTRIYHKKIF
;
A
#
# COMPACT_ATOMS: atom_id res chain seq x y z
N MET A 1 -18.10 -12.58 0.17
CA MET A 1 -16.84 -11.85 -0.09
C MET A 1 -15.73 -12.68 -0.73
N TYR A 2 -15.60 -13.99 -0.44
CA TYR A 2 -14.53 -14.84 -0.98
C TYR A 2 -14.37 -14.79 -2.52
N ASN A 3 -15.49 -14.81 -3.25
CA ASN A 3 -15.47 -14.74 -4.71
C ASN A 3 -14.89 -13.42 -5.26
N LEU A 4 -15.08 -12.31 -4.55
CA LEU A 4 -14.51 -11.01 -4.92
C LEU A 4 -12.98 -11.03 -4.77
N ILE A 5 -12.51 -11.55 -3.62
CA ILE A 5 -11.06 -11.70 -3.33
C ILE A 5 -10.41 -12.61 -4.38
N ARG A 6 -11.02 -13.77 -4.66
CA ARG A 6 -10.52 -14.72 -5.67
C ARG A 6 -10.42 -14.07 -7.05
N LYS A 7 -11.41 -13.27 -7.44
CA LYS A 7 -11.41 -12.52 -8.70
C LYS A 7 -10.20 -11.58 -8.77
N ASP A 8 -9.91 -10.83 -7.70
CA ASP A 8 -8.76 -9.90 -7.67
C ASP A 8 -7.42 -10.64 -7.80
N PHE A 9 -7.25 -11.79 -7.14
CA PHE A 9 -6.07 -12.64 -7.32
C PHE A 9 -5.91 -13.14 -8.77
N VAL A 10 -7.00 -13.58 -9.41
CA VAL A 10 -6.96 -14.09 -10.79
C VAL A 10 -6.61 -12.98 -11.79
N ILE A 11 -7.16 -11.77 -11.60
CA ILE A 11 -6.85 -10.62 -12.46
C ILE A 11 -5.38 -10.21 -12.28
N GLN A 12 -4.89 -10.16 -11.04
CA GLN A 12 -3.55 -9.65 -10.74
C GLN A 12 -2.44 -10.69 -10.87
N ARG A 13 -2.75 -11.98 -11.06
CA ARG A 13 -1.76 -13.09 -11.09
C ARG A 13 -0.53 -12.84 -11.96
N LYS A 14 -0.72 -12.27 -13.15
CA LYS A 14 0.40 -12.00 -14.09
C LYS A 14 1.29 -10.88 -13.58
N THR A 15 0.67 -9.81 -13.06
CA THR A 15 1.42 -8.69 -12.50
C THR A 15 2.11 -9.07 -11.19
N LEU A 16 1.46 -9.89 -10.35
CA LEU A 16 2.09 -10.47 -9.16
C LEU A 16 3.34 -11.26 -9.56
N ALA A 17 3.24 -12.20 -10.50
CA ALA A 17 4.41 -12.98 -10.93
C ALA A 17 5.57 -12.09 -11.41
N LEU A 18 5.28 -11.05 -12.21
CA LEU A 18 6.29 -10.11 -12.68
C LEU A 18 6.91 -9.28 -11.53
N MET A 19 6.09 -8.85 -10.57
CA MET A 19 6.56 -8.14 -9.37
C MET A 19 7.47 -9.01 -8.51
N MET A 20 7.16 -10.30 -8.38
CA MET A 20 7.95 -11.26 -7.59
C MET A 20 9.35 -11.45 -8.20
N ILE A 21 9.43 -11.54 -9.53
CA ILE A 21 10.70 -11.58 -10.25
C ILE A 21 11.47 -10.26 -10.03
N GLY A 22 10.78 -9.12 -10.10
CA GLY A 22 11.37 -7.82 -9.80
C GLY A 22 11.98 -7.77 -8.40
N ILE A 23 11.22 -8.14 -7.36
CA ILE A 23 11.70 -8.19 -5.98
C ILE A 23 12.95 -9.07 -5.88
N ALA A 24 12.95 -10.27 -6.49
CA ALA A 24 14.11 -11.15 -6.48
C ALA A 24 15.36 -10.49 -7.06
N ILE A 25 15.24 -9.81 -8.21
CA ILE A 25 16.36 -9.07 -8.84
C ILE A 25 16.88 -7.97 -7.91
N TYR A 26 15.99 -7.20 -7.28
CA TYR A 26 16.38 -6.14 -6.35
C TYR A 26 17.08 -6.68 -5.10
N LEU A 27 16.67 -7.86 -4.61
CA LEU A 27 17.36 -8.53 -3.52
C LEU A 27 18.76 -9.01 -3.95
N PHE A 28 18.92 -9.54 -5.16
CA PHE A 28 20.26 -9.92 -5.68
C PHE A 28 21.22 -8.74 -5.83
N LEU A 29 20.70 -7.52 -6.01
CA LEU A 29 21.48 -6.29 -6.10
C LEU A 29 21.84 -5.69 -4.74
N ASP A 30 21.52 -6.40 -3.64
CA ASP A 30 21.77 -5.97 -2.25
C ASP A 30 21.18 -4.58 -1.93
N ILE A 31 20.04 -4.26 -2.56
CA ILE A 31 19.29 -3.05 -2.28
C ILE A 31 18.45 -3.28 -1.02
N SER A 32 18.35 -2.24 -0.16
CA SER A 32 17.61 -2.31 1.10
C SER A 32 16.22 -2.93 0.94
N SER A 33 16.06 -4.11 1.55
CA SER A 33 14.84 -4.94 1.48
C SER A 33 13.60 -4.19 1.97
N MET A 34 13.76 -3.30 2.95
CA MET A 34 12.70 -2.44 3.46
C MET A 34 12.14 -1.51 2.36
N TRP A 35 13.02 -0.76 1.68
CA TRP A 35 12.61 0.18 0.63
C TRP A 35 12.03 -0.52 -0.59
N VAL A 36 12.60 -1.67 -0.97
CA VAL A 36 12.05 -2.52 -2.03
C VAL A 36 10.62 -2.94 -1.67
N GLY A 37 10.38 -3.41 -0.45
CA GLY A 37 9.04 -3.77 0.01
C GLY A 37 8.04 -2.63 -0.01
N VAL A 38 8.46 -1.43 0.41
CA VAL A 38 7.59 -0.24 0.37
C VAL A 38 7.21 0.10 -1.07
N VAL A 39 8.18 0.16 -1.99
CA VAL A 39 7.92 0.51 -3.39
C VAL A 39 7.02 -0.51 -4.05
N PHE A 40 7.38 -1.81 -4.00
CA PHE A 40 6.57 -2.85 -4.62
C PHE A 40 5.19 -2.98 -3.98
N GLY A 41 5.09 -2.78 -2.66
CA GLY A 41 3.82 -2.70 -1.95
C GLY A 41 2.93 -1.57 -2.46
N ILE A 42 3.46 -0.35 -2.63
CA ILE A 42 2.66 0.76 -3.18
C ILE A 42 2.22 0.48 -4.62
N VAL A 43 3.13 -0.05 -5.47
CA VAL A 43 2.82 -0.36 -6.86
C VAL A 43 1.73 -1.44 -6.94
N ILE A 44 1.70 -2.44 -6.04
CA ILE A 44 0.65 -3.46 -6.00
C ILE A 44 -0.72 -2.82 -5.79
N VAL A 45 -0.82 -1.85 -4.87
CA VAL A 45 -2.06 -1.16 -4.52
C VAL A 45 -2.57 -0.36 -5.71
N VAL A 46 -1.71 0.46 -6.32
CA VAL A 46 -2.08 1.27 -7.48
C VAL A 46 -2.51 0.39 -8.65
N ASN A 47 -1.77 -0.70 -8.90
CA ASN A 47 -2.05 -1.59 -10.00
C ASN A 47 -3.39 -2.33 -9.86
N THR A 48 -3.80 -2.68 -8.63
CA THR A 48 -5.14 -3.26 -8.37
C THR A 48 -6.25 -2.34 -8.87
N PHE A 49 -6.15 -1.02 -8.66
CA PHE A 49 -7.13 -0.07 -9.17
C PHE A 49 -7.03 0.15 -10.69
N ALA A 50 -5.81 0.23 -11.22
CA ALA A 50 -5.59 0.47 -12.64
C ALA A 50 -6.11 -0.69 -13.52
N LEU A 51 -5.91 -1.94 -13.10
CA LEU A 51 -6.37 -3.12 -13.84
C LEU A 51 -7.90 -3.21 -13.89
N GLU A 52 -8.56 -2.84 -12.81
CA GLU A 52 -10.02 -2.86 -12.77
C GLU A 52 -10.68 -1.80 -13.63
N GLU A 53 -10.11 -0.58 -13.66
CA GLU A 53 -10.59 0.48 -14.52
C GLU A 53 -10.49 0.08 -15.99
N LYS A 54 -9.35 -0.51 -16.39
CA LYS A 54 -9.13 -1.03 -17.75
C LYS A 54 -10.10 -2.14 -18.13
N ALA A 55 -10.37 -3.08 -17.23
CA ALA A 55 -11.26 -4.21 -17.50
C ALA A 55 -12.76 -3.87 -17.32
N SER A 56 -13.12 -2.61 -17.04
CA SER A 56 -14.50 -2.15 -16.81
C SER A 56 -15.28 -2.99 -15.78
N VAL A 57 -14.55 -3.63 -14.85
CA VAL A 57 -15.06 -4.65 -13.91
C VAL A 57 -16.17 -4.08 -13.01
N HIS A 58 -16.17 -2.76 -12.80
CA HIS A 58 -17.23 -2.06 -12.07
C HIS A 58 -18.65 -2.30 -12.63
N LYS A 59 -18.83 -2.42 -13.96
CA LYS A 59 -20.14 -2.71 -14.56
C LYS A 59 -20.61 -4.12 -14.22
N PHE A 60 -19.70 -5.09 -14.28
CA PHE A 60 -19.98 -6.48 -13.94
C PHE A 60 -20.23 -6.69 -12.45
N ILE A 61 -19.50 -5.99 -11.58
CA ILE A 61 -19.71 -6.06 -10.13
C ILE A 61 -21.04 -5.42 -9.74
N ASN A 62 -21.44 -4.32 -10.38
CA ASN A 62 -22.71 -3.65 -10.11
C ASN A 62 -23.93 -4.49 -10.54
N SER A 63 -23.78 -5.44 -11.47
CA SER A 63 -24.84 -6.39 -11.85
C SER A 63 -24.93 -7.62 -10.94
N MET A 64 -23.97 -7.81 -10.03
CA MET A 64 -23.99 -8.90 -9.06
C MET A 64 -24.69 -8.48 -7.75
N PRO A 65 -25.30 -9.43 -7.00
CA PRO A 65 -26.03 -9.14 -5.77
C PRO A 65 -25.07 -8.90 -4.58
N TYR A 66 -24.14 -7.96 -4.72
CA TYR A 66 -23.22 -7.54 -3.66
C TYR A 66 -23.55 -6.12 -3.20
N THR A 67 -23.43 -5.89 -1.89
CA THR A 67 -23.57 -4.54 -1.35
C THR A 67 -22.33 -3.70 -1.66
N ARG A 68 -22.53 -2.39 -1.84
CA ARG A 68 -21.44 -1.43 -2.03
C ARG A 68 -20.39 -1.45 -0.92
N ARG A 69 -20.80 -1.78 0.31
CA ARG A 69 -19.90 -1.93 1.46
C ARG A 69 -19.01 -3.16 1.32
N GLU A 70 -19.57 -4.30 0.92
CA GLU A 70 -18.81 -5.53 0.73
C GLU A 70 -17.75 -5.39 -0.38
N VAL A 71 -18.07 -4.67 -1.45
CA VAL A 71 -17.12 -4.41 -2.55
C VAL A 71 -15.93 -3.56 -2.09
N VAL A 72 -16.15 -2.59 -1.20
CA VAL A 72 -15.05 -1.77 -0.65
C VAL A 72 -14.25 -2.57 0.37
N GLN A 73 -14.92 -3.24 1.31
CA GLN A 73 -14.26 -4.04 2.34
C GLN A 73 -13.43 -5.18 1.74
N SER A 74 -13.91 -5.85 0.69
CA SER A 74 -13.15 -6.91 0.03
C SER A 74 -11.81 -6.40 -0.50
N ARG A 75 -11.74 -5.14 -0.95
CA ARG A 75 -10.50 -4.56 -1.46
C ARG A 75 -9.51 -4.17 -0.38
N TYR A 76 -10.01 -3.65 0.73
CA TYR A 76 -9.16 -3.41 1.89
C TYR A 76 -8.51 -4.72 2.34
N VAL A 77 -9.28 -5.81 2.39
CA VAL A 77 -8.74 -7.15 2.68
C VAL A 77 -7.74 -7.60 1.61
N VAL A 78 -8.03 -7.44 0.32
CA VAL A 78 -7.10 -7.81 -0.77
C VAL A 78 -5.78 -7.07 -0.68
N VAL A 79 -5.80 -5.77 -0.40
CA VAL A 79 -4.56 -4.99 -0.25
C VAL A 79 -3.76 -5.47 0.95
N LEU A 80 -4.38 -5.74 2.09
CA LEU A 80 -3.70 -6.34 3.24
C LEU A 80 -3.08 -7.72 2.90
N LEU A 81 -3.79 -8.55 2.13
CA LEU A 81 -3.27 -9.85 1.71
C LEU A 81 -2.07 -9.70 0.77
N PHE A 82 -2.11 -8.73 -0.16
CA PHE A 82 -0.99 -8.48 -1.07
C PHE A 82 0.21 -7.85 -0.36
N THR A 83 0.01 -6.96 0.61
CA THR A 83 1.13 -6.43 1.41
C THR A 83 1.79 -7.53 2.23
N LEU A 84 1.00 -8.41 2.86
CA LEU A 84 1.53 -9.58 3.55
C LEU A 84 2.26 -10.53 2.59
N LEU A 85 1.74 -10.74 1.38
CA LEU A 85 2.42 -11.54 0.37
C LEU A 85 3.78 -10.95 0.01
N VAL A 86 3.85 -9.64 -0.29
CA VAL A 86 5.13 -8.95 -0.56
C VAL A 86 6.09 -9.09 0.62
N ALA A 87 5.61 -8.92 1.85
CA ALA A 87 6.42 -9.10 3.04
C ALA A 87 6.98 -10.53 3.16
N THR A 88 6.13 -11.56 3.01
CA THR A 88 6.58 -12.96 3.08
C THR A 88 7.62 -13.31 2.00
N VAL A 89 7.50 -12.70 0.83
CA VAL A 89 8.40 -12.95 -0.30
C VAL A 89 9.75 -12.29 -0.07
N ILE A 90 9.76 -11.10 0.50
CA ILE A 90 10.99 -10.42 0.90
C ILE A 90 11.69 -11.18 2.02
N PHE A 91 10.92 -11.65 3.02
CA PHE A 91 11.44 -12.48 4.10
C PHE A 91 12.10 -13.76 3.58
N MET A 92 11.36 -14.53 2.76
CA MET A 92 11.88 -15.77 2.16
C MET A 92 13.04 -15.50 1.20
N GLY A 93 12.95 -14.44 0.39
CA GLY A 93 13.99 -14.07 -0.57
C GLY A 93 15.29 -13.69 0.12
N ASN A 94 15.23 -12.92 1.21
CA ASN A 94 16.40 -12.55 1.98
C ASN A 94 17.02 -13.76 2.69
N LEU A 95 16.20 -14.64 3.28
CA LEU A 95 16.65 -15.89 3.89
C LEU A 95 17.36 -16.81 2.88
N VAL A 96 16.89 -16.89 1.63
CA VAL A 96 17.49 -17.74 0.60
C VAL A 96 18.77 -17.13 0.01
N ILE A 97 18.76 -15.82 -0.28
CA ILE A 97 19.85 -15.14 -0.99
C ILE A 97 20.97 -14.74 -0.03
N HIS A 98 20.64 -14.03 1.06
CA HIS A 98 21.62 -13.50 2.01
C HIS A 98 21.85 -14.43 3.20
N ARG A 99 20.97 -15.42 3.42
CA ARG A 99 21.00 -16.31 4.60
C ARG A 99 20.87 -15.57 5.93
N GLU A 100 20.27 -14.39 5.89
CA GLU A 100 20.01 -13.55 7.06
C GLU A 100 18.52 -13.45 7.32
N LEU A 101 18.17 -13.24 8.60
CA LEU A 101 16.81 -12.95 9.01
C LEU A 101 16.64 -11.44 9.02
N ILE A 102 15.68 -10.94 8.24
CA ILE A 102 15.27 -9.54 8.33
C ILE A 102 14.72 -9.28 9.73
N ASP A 103 15.14 -8.17 10.34
CA ASP A 103 14.60 -7.73 11.63
C ASP A 103 13.08 -7.55 11.50
N TRP A 104 12.34 -8.11 12.45
CA TRP A 104 10.88 -8.00 12.50
C TRP A 104 10.42 -6.53 12.55
N LYS A 105 11.25 -5.63 13.07
CA LYS A 105 11.02 -4.18 13.09
C LYS A 105 10.95 -3.59 11.68
N ASP A 106 11.91 -3.95 10.82
CA ASP A 106 11.96 -3.46 9.44
C ASP A 106 10.77 -3.95 8.63
N MET A 107 10.35 -5.20 8.83
CA MET A 107 9.15 -5.75 8.21
C MET A 107 7.89 -5.01 8.67
N LEU A 108 7.77 -4.73 9.97
CA LEU A 108 6.62 -4.03 10.53
C LEU A 108 6.54 -2.59 9.99
N ILE A 109 7.66 -1.86 9.95
CA ILE A 109 7.68 -0.50 9.41
C ILE A 109 7.37 -0.50 7.92
N MET A 110 7.94 -1.44 7.15
CA MET A 110 7.62 -1.59 5.73
C MET A 110 6.12 -1.82 5.49
N CYS A 111 5.52 -2.79 6.18
CA CYS A 111 4.07 -3.04 6.10
C CYS A 111 3.25 -1.80 6.50
N SER A 112 3.68 -1.12 7.56
CA SER A 112 3.00 0.08 8.07
C SER A 112 3.04 1.24 7.07
N MET A 113 4.18 1.48 6.43
CA MET A 113 4.31 2.48 5.37
C MET A 113 3.41 2.18 4.18
N VAL A 114 3.33 0.91 3.75
CA VAL A 114 2.46 0.53 2.63
C VAL A 114 0.99 0.69 2.98
N ILE A 115 0.57 0.28 4.19
CA ILE A 115 -0.81 0.43 4.67
C ILE A 115 -1.18 1.91 4.81
N LEU A 116 -0.28 2.75 5.32
CA LEU A 116 -0.46 4.20 5.36
C LEU A 116 -0.63 4.78 3.96
N ALA A 117 0.24 4.43 3.02
CA ALA A 117 0.12 4.89 1.63
C ALA A 117 -1.21 4.43 1.00
N ALA A 118 -1.60 3.17 1.21
CA ALA A 118 -2.87 2.62 0.76
C ALA A 118 -4.07 3.38 1.35
N SER A 119 -3.98 3.81 2.61
CA SER A 119 -5.01 4.61 3.29
C SER A 119 -5.30 5.93 2.58
N PHE A 120 -4.33 6.53 1.89
CA PHE A 120 -4.55 7.74 1.11
C PHE A 120 -4.94 7.43 -0.35
N ILE A 121 -4.28 6.43 -0.95
CA ILE A 121 -4.51 6.04 -2.35
C ILE A 121 -5.93 5.52 -2.58
N MET A 122 -6.43 4.64 -1.71
CA MET A 122 -7.75 4.03 -1.89
C MET A 122 -8.91 5.03 -1.95
N PRO A 123 -9.12 5.91 -0.94
CA PRO A 123 -10.23 6.86 -0.99
C PRO A 123 -10.11 7.82 -2.17
N PHE A 124 -8.87 8.16 -2.56
CA PHE A 124 -8.62 8.94 -3.76
C PHE A 124 -9.09 8.21 -5.03
N CYS A 125 -8.72 6.95 -5.22
CA CYS A 125 -9.16 6.11 -6.34
C CYS A 125 -10.67 5.82 -6.36
N TYR A 126 -11.36 5.87 -5.22
CA TYR A 126 -12.82 5.75 -5.19
C TYR A 126 -13.49 7.04 -5.63
N LYS A 127 -12.95 8.19 -5.22
CA LYS A 127 -13.48 9.52 -5.58
C LYS A 127 -13.17 9.87 -7.03
N PHE A 128 -11.92 9.74 -7.43
CA PHE A 128 -11.38 10.06 -8.75
C PHE A 128 -11.01 8.78 -9.50
N LYS A 129 -10.96 8.83 -10.83
CA LYS A 129 -10.46 7.69 -11.63
C LYS A 129 -8.97 7.46 -11.36
N SER A 130 -8.50 6.21 -11.50
CA SER A 130 -7.08 5.85 -11.33
C SER A 130 -6.17 6.63 -12.29
N ASN A 131 -6.70 7.05 -13.44
CA ASN A 131 -5.96 7.89 -14.40
C ASN A 131 -5.52 9.25 -13.83
N TYR A 132 -6.24 9.79 -12.85
CA TYR A 132 -5.86 11.05 -12.18
C TYR A 132 -4.85 10.84 -11.05
N LEU A 133 -4.51 9.60 -10.71
CA LEU A 133 -3.57 9.31 -9.61
C LEU A 133 -2.17 9.84 -9.94
N LEU A 134 -1.71 9.69 -11.19
CA LEU A 134 -0.41 10.22 -11.62
C LEU A 134 -0.38 11.75 -11.55
N ILE A 135 -1.42 12.42 -12.05
CA ILE A 135 -1.52 13.88 -11.99
C ILE A 135 -1.55 14.35 -10.52
N SER A 136 -2.33 13.66 -9.68
CA SER A 136 -2.42 13.97 -8.25
C SER A 136 -1.12 13.72 -7.51
N SER A 137 -0.35 12.67 -7.85
CA SER A 137 0.93 12.40 -7.22
C SER A 137 1.96 13.46 -7.62
N VAL A 138 1.96 13.91 -8.87
CA VAL A 138 2.82 15.01 -9.33
C VAL A 138 2.48 16.32 -8.60
N ILE A 139 1.19 16.65 -8.46
CA ILE A 139 0.75 17.85 -7.72
C ILE A 139 1.14 17.73 -6.24
N ALA A 140 0.93 16.56 -5.62
CA ALA A 140 1.32 16.33 -4.23
C ALA A 140 2.82 16.50 -4.04
N PHE A 141 3.63 15.95 -4.94
CA PHE A 141 5.09 16.06 -4.88
C PHE A 141 5.58 17.50 -5.13
N ALA A 142 4.97 18.22 -6.06
CA ALA A 142 5.24 19.64 -6.27
C ALA A 142 4.89 20.48 -5.03
N SER A 143 3.72 20.22 -4.42
CA SER A 143 3.31 20.89 -3.18
C SER A 143 4.25 20.59 -2.02
N TYR A 144 4.73 19.35 -1.92
CA TYR A 144 5.73 18.94 -0.94
C TYR A 144 7.01 19.76 -1.08
N PHE A 145 7.55 19.87 -2.30
CA PHE A 145 8.74 20.67 -2.55
C PHE A 145 8.56 22.13 -2.16
N VAL A 146 7.43 22.75 -2.51
CA VAL A 146 7.13 24.14 -2.13
C VAL A 146 7.09 24.29 -0.61
N VAL A 147 6.49 23.35 0.11
CA VAL A 147 6.43 23.37 1.58
C VAL A 147 7.82 23.24 2.20
N VAL A 148 8.63 22.29 1.73
CA VAL A 148 9.99 22.10 2.22
C VAL A 148 10.84 23.34 1.94
N THR A 149 10.80 23.90 0.73
CA THR A 149 11.65 25.04 0.40
C THR A 149 11.22 26.35 1.05
N LEU A 150 9.91 26.61 1.20
CA LEU A 150 9.42 27.91 1.67
C LEU A 150 9.06 27.94 3.16
N PHE A 151 8.56 26.85 3.73
CA PHE A 151 7.98 26.86 5.08
C PHE A 151 8.84 26.11 6.10
N VAL A 152 9.34 24.92 5.75
CA VAL A 152 10.10 24.09 6.69
C VAL A 152 11.28 23.42 5.98
N PRO A 153 12.41 24.13 5.78
CA PRO A 153 13.58 23.62 5.06
C PRO A 153 14.16 22.34 5.66
N ASN A 154 14.03 22.14 6.98
CA ASN A 154 14.57 20.97 7.67
C ASN A 154 13.56 19.81 7.83
N LEU A 155 12.43 19.83 7.11
CA LEU A 155 11.40 18.76 7.19
C LEU A 155 11.98 17.37 6.95
N ASN A 156 12.86 17.23 5.95
CA ASN A 156 13.51 15.96 5.62
C ASN A 156 14.38 15.45 6.78
N ASP A 157 15.09 16.34 7.46
CA ASP A 157 15.96 16.00 8.57
C ASP A 157 15.15 15.55 9.78
N TYR A 158 14.05 16.24 10.08
CA TYR A 158 13.11 15.81 11.14
C TYR A 158 12.49 14.44 10.83
N ILE A 159 12.09 14.17 9.59
CA ILE A 159 11.55 12.86 9.19
C ILE A 159 12.62 11.78 9.35
N ARG A 160 13.86 12.05 8.92
CA ARG A 160 14.98 11.12 9.03
C ARG A 160 15.33 10.85 10.49
N GLU A 161 15.39 11.88 11.32
CA GLU A 161 15.65 11.74 12.76
C GLU A 161 14.54 10.93 13.44
N LEU A 162 13.28 11.19 13.11
CA LEU A 162 12.14 10.41 13.63
C LEU A 162 12.24 8.93 13.22
N MET A 163 12.60 8.63 11.97
CA MET A 163 12.84 7.25 11.53
C MET A 163 14.01 6.60 12.27
N ASN A 164 15.11 7.33 12.49
CA ASN A 164 16.25 6.83 13.24
C ASN A 164 15.90 6.54 14.70
N VAL A 165 15.11 7.40 15.35
CA VAL A 165 14.61 7.18 16.72
C VAL A 165 13.73 5.93 16.77
N ILE A 166 12.84 5.73 15.79
CA ILE A 166 11.99 4.53 15.73
C ILE A 166 12.82 3.26 15.49
N LEU A 167 13.79 3.29 14.58
CA LEU A 167 14.61 2.12 14.24
C LEU A 167 15.60 1.75 15.37
N SER A 168 16.20 2.74 16.02
CA SER A 168 17.15 2.52 17.13
C SER A 168 16.47 2.16 18.46
N SER A 169 15.18 2.44 18.60
CA SER A 169 14.43 2.15 19.82
C SER A 169 14.12 0.66 19.93
N ASP A 170 14.58 0.00 20.99
CA ASP A 170 14.20 -1.39 21.28
C ASP A 170 12.85 -1.51 22.03
N ARG A 171 12.11 -0.41 22.14
CA ARG A 171 10.87 -0.36 22.92
C ARG A 171 9.71 -0.92 22.10
N PHE A 172 9.32 -2.16 22.40
CA PHE A 172 8.15 -2.83 21.82
C PHE A 172 6.89 -1.96 21.79
N PHE A 173 6.66 -1.14 22.84
CA PHE A 173 5.52 -0.23 22.93
C PHE A 173 5.42 0.78 21.78
N ILE A 174 6.54 1.24 21.22
CA ILE A 174 6.55 2.21 20.11
C ILE A 174 5.98 1.56 18.85
N TYR A 175 6.38 0.32 18.56
CA TYR A 175 5.90 -0.44 17.41
C TYR A 175 4.43 -0.83 17.55
N LEU A 176 3.99 -1.20 18.76
CA LEU A 176 2.59 -1.48 19.04
C LEU A 176 1.73 -0.22 18.84
N PHE A 177 2.18 0.92 19.38
CA PHE A 177 1.50 2.20 19.18
C PHE A 177 1.42 2.56 17.69
N LEU A 178 2.50 2.41 16.95
CA LEU A 178 2.55 2.64 15.51
C LEU A 178 1.55 1.75 14.76
N ALA A 179 1.53 0.45 15.05
CA ALA A 179 0.59 -0.49 14.42
C ALA A 179 -0.89 -0.14 14.70
N VAL A 180 -1.20 0.30 15.93
CA VAL A 180 -2.55 0.74 16.31
C VAL A 180 -2.94 2.01 15.55
N VAL A 181 -2.06 3.01 15.50
CA VAL A 181 -2.31 4.27 14.79
C VAL A 181 -2.54 4.02 13.30
N VAL A 182 -1.69 3.20 12.67
CA VAL A 182 -1.81 2.85 11.25
C VAL A 182 -3.10 2.10 10.96
N SER A 183 -3.44 1.12 11.82
CA SER A 183 -4.70 0.36 11.69
C SER A 183 -5.93 1.25 11.84
N PHE A 184 -5.88 2.22 12.76
CA PHE A 184 -6.95 3.18 12.97
C PHE A 184 -7.14 4.09 11.73
N ILE A 185 -6.05 4.63 11.19
CA ILE A 185 -6.07 5.45 9.95
C ILE A 185 -6.62 4.63 8.78
N TYR A 186 -6.19 3.37 8.65
CA TYR A 186 -6.66 2.47 7.60
C TYR A 186 -8.17 2.17 7.71
N GLY A 187 -8.65 1.94 8.94
CA GLY A 187 -10.08 1.76 9.21
C GLY A 187 -10.91 3.00 8.88
N LEU A 188 -10.46 4.18 9.30
CA LEU A 188 -11.10 5.46 8.96
C LEU A 188 -11.14 5.69 7.45
N SER A 189 -10.05 5.35 6.74
CA SER A 189 -9.99 5.42 5.29
C SER A 189 -11.01 4.50 4.61
N GLY A 190 -11.22 3.29 5.15
CA GLY A 190 -12.27 2.37 4.69
C GLY A 190 -13.68 2.96 4.85
N VAL A 191 -13.96 3.60 5.98
CA VAL A 191 -15.24 4.27 6.22
C VAL A 191 -15.44 5.44 5.25
N LEU A 192 -14.41 6.26 5.01
CA LEU A 192 -14.45 7.34 4.03
C LEU A 192 -14.70 6.79 2.61
N SER A 193 -14.00 5.73 2.23
CA SER A 193 -14.12 5.09 0.92
C SER A 193 -15.54 4.55 0.68
N THR A 194 -16.16 3.92 1.69
CA THR A 194 -17.55 3.44 1.58
C THR A 194 -18.54 4.59 1.42
N ARG A 195 -18.37 5.70 2.15
CA ARG A 195 -19.21 6.91 2.01
C ARG A 195 -19.10 7.52 0.61
N ILE A 196 -17.88 7.61 0.06
CA ILE A 196 -17.64 8.12 -1.29
C ILE A 196 -18.30 7.21 -2.33
N TYR A 197 -18.10 5.89 -2.22
CA TYR A 197 -18.62 4.93 -3.18
C TYR A 197 -20.16 4.81 -3.15
N HIS A 198 -20.79 5.03 -1.99
CA HIS A 198 -22.24 5.06 -1.88
C HIS A 198 -22.87 6.27 -2.58
N LYS A 199 -22.22 7.44 -2.53
CA LYS A 199 -22.72 8.68 -3.15
C LYS A 199 -22.51 8.73 -4.66
N LYS A 200 -21.72 7.82 -5.23
CA LYS A 200 -21.45 7.78 -6.67
C LYS A 200 -22.67 7.19 -7.40
N ILE A 201 -23.39 8.03 -8.13
CA ILE A 201 -24.42 7.59 -9.07
C ILE A 201 -23.67 7.13 -10.32
N PHE A 202 -23.77 5.84 -10.64
CA PHE A 202 -23.17 5.24 -11.84
C PHE A 202 -24.18 5.30 -12.97
#